data_AF-T1A5A0-F1
#
_entry.id   AF-T1A5A0-F1
#
_cell.length_a   1.000
_cell.length_b   1.000
_cell.length_c   1.000
_cell.angle_alpha   90.00
_cell.angle_beta   90.00
_cell.angle_gamma   90.00
#
_symmetry.space_group_name_H-M   'P 1'
#
loop_
_entity.id
_entity.type
_entity.pdbx_description
1 polymer ?
#
loop_
_entity_poly.entity_id
_entity_poly.type
_entity_poly.pdbx_seq_one_letter_code
_entity_poly.pdbx_strand_id
1 'polypeptide(L)' 'MSYLPGTEGVSVATEGVPAPRLLDEVRRRLRLKHYSLRTEQAYIGWIRRFILGNGK' A
#
# COMPACT_ATOMS: atom_id res chain seq x y z
N MET A 1 31.87 17.82 29.88
CA MET A 1 30.42 17.63 29.61
C MET A 1 30.28 16.42 28.73
N SER A 2 30.10 15.26 29.36
CA SER A 2 30.11 13.95 28.71
C SER A 2 28.67 13.44 28.69
N TYR A 3 28.10 13.30 27.50
CA TYR A 3 26.80 12.65 27.31
C TYR A 3 27.03 11.27 26.72
N LEU A 4 26.74 10.24 27.51
CA LEU A 4 26.23 8.93 27.10
C LEU A 4 25.44 8.41 28.31
N PRO A 5 24.48 7.47 28.19
CA PRO A 5 23.89 6.84 27.00
C PRO A 5 22.34 6.83 27.06
N GLY A 6 21.66 6.29 26.04
CA GLY A 6 20.29 5.79 26.23
C GLY A 6 19.20 6.55 25.49
N THR A 7 19.15 6.37 24.17
CA THR A 7 17.87 6.26 23.46
C THR A 7 17.90 4.97 22.67
N GLU A 8 17.99 3.86 23.41
CA GLU A 8 17.47 2.59 22.94
C GLU A 8 15.95 2.76 22.76
N GLY A 9 15.46 2.55 21.55
CA GLY A 9 14.03 2.48 21.29
C GLY A 9 13.50 3.57 20.37
N VAL A 10 13.87 3.51 19.08
CA VAL A 10 12.87 3.47 18.00
C VAL A 10 13.43 2.56 16.89
N SER A 11 13.68 1.29 17.20
CA SER A 11 13.51 0.25 16.20
C SER A 11 12.01 0.12 15.99
N VAL A 12 11.42 1.02 15.19
CA VAL A 12 10.16 0.69 14.50
C VAL A 12 10.58 -0.38 13.51
N ALA A 13 10.59 -1.62 14.02
CA ALA A 13 10.42 -2.76 13.18
C ALA A 13 9.14 -2.46 12.38
N THR A 14 9.31 -2.21 11.08
CA THR A 14 8.19 -2.28 10.16
C THR A 14 7.88 -3.78 10.03
N GLU A 15 7.32 -4.34 11.11
CA GLU A 15 6.88 -5.73 11.14
C GLU A 15 5.75 -5.84 10.12
N GLY A 16 6.07 -6.49 9.00
CA GLY A 16 5.12 -6.77 7.93
C GLY A 16 4.59 -5.53 7.23
N VAL A 17 5.39 -4.91 6.35
CA VAL A 17 4.76 -4.36 5.13
C VAL A 17 4.38 -5.62 4.32
N PRO A 18 3.11 -6.06 4.32
CA PRO A 18 2.73 -7.14 3.41
C PRO A 18 3.17 -6.70 2.02
N ALA A 19 3.82 -7.61 1.28
CA ALA A 19 4.20 -7.35 -0.11
C ALA A 19 3.03 -6.61 -0.80
N PRO A 20 3.30 -5.46 -1.44
CA PRO A 20 2.25 -4.55 -1.85
C PRO A 20 1.22 -5.34 -2.66
N ARG A 21 0.00 -5.42 -2.13
CA ARG A 21 -1.06 -6.18 -2.78
C ARG A 21 -1.24 -5.52 -4.16
N LEU A 22 -1.47 -6.31 -5.21
CA LEU A 22 -1.67 -5.81 -6.58
C LEU A 22 -2.60 -4.57 -6.63
N LEU A 23 -3.66 -4.58 -5.81
CA LEU A 23 -4.60 -3.47 -5.71
C LEU A 23 -4.03 -2.19 -5.10
N ASP A 24 -3.07 -2.29 -4.18
CA ASP A 24 -2.39 -1.15 -3.57
C ASP A 24 -1.42 -0.50 -4.54
N GLU A 25 -0.74 -1.29 -5.39
CA GLU A 25 0.09 -0.76 -6.48
C GLU A 25 -0.75 -0.04 -7.53
N VAL A 26 -1.88 -0.64 -7.92
CA VAL A 26 -2.84 -0.02 -8.84
C VAL A 26 -3.31 1.32 -8.28
N ARG A 27 -3.71 1.38 -7.00
CA ARG A 27 -4.09 2.64 -6.33
C ARG A 27 -2.98 3.68 -6.38
N ARG A 28 -1.74 3.30 -6.05
CA ARG A 28 -0.59 4.22 -6.11
C ARG A 28 -0.40 4.76 -7.52
N ARG A 29 -0.51 3.92 -8.55
CA ARG A 29 -0.37 4.31 -9.95
C ARG A 29 -1.49 5.24 -10.40
N LEU A 30 -2.73 5.00 -9.99
CA LEU A 30 -3.87 5.85 -10.34
C LEU A 30 -3.76 7.24 -9.71
N ARG A 31 -3.30 7.33 -8.46
CA ARG A 31 -3.05 8.60 -7.77
C ARG A 31 -1.92 9.39 -8.41
N LEU A 32 -0.84 8.73 -8.83
CA LEU A 32 0.24 9.38 -9.59
C LEU A 32 -0.22 9.95 -10.94
N LYS A 33 -1.26 9.34 -11.53
CA LYS A 33 -1.90 9.83 -12.76
C LYS A 33 -2.98 10.88 -12.50
N HIS A 34 -3.15 11.31 -11.26
CA HIS A 34 -4.15 12.31 -10.84
C HIS A 34 -5.59 11.94 -11.23
N TYR A 35 -5.90 10.64 -11.26
CA TYR A 35 -7.28 10.21 -11.44
C TYR A 35 -8.11 10.53 -10.20
N SER A 36 -9.39 10.82 -10.41
CA SER A 36 -10.33 11.04 -9.31
C SER A 36 -10.47 9.80 -8.42
N LEU A 37 -10.84 10.01 -7.15
CA LEU A 37 -11.10 8.92 -6.20
C LEU A 37 -12.25 8.01 -6.70
N ARG A 38 -13.25 8.58 -7.38
CA ARG A 38 -14.37 7.83 -7.98
C ARG A 38 -13.87 6.85 -9.05
N THR A 39 -12.96 7.29 -9.91
CA THR A 39 -12.36 6.42 -10.93
C THR A 39 -11.46 5.35 -10.31
N GLU A 40 -10.75 5.67 -9.22
CA GLU A 40 -9.95 4.69 -8.46
C GLU A 40 -10.82 3.54 -7.94
N GLN A 41 -11.94 3.87 -7.29
CA GLN A 41 -12.88 2.88 -6.76
C GLN A 41 -13.51 2.00 -7.85
N ALA A 42 -13.91 2.60 -8.98
CA ALA A 42 -14.48 1.86 -10.09
C ALA A 42 -13.48 0.85 -10.68
N TYR A 43 -12.23 1.28 -10.91
CA TYR A 43 -11.19 0.43 -11.48
C TYR A 43 -10.83 -0.73 -10.55
N ILE A 44 -10.62 -0.44 -9.26
CA ILE A 44 -10.36 -1.49 -8.25
C ILE A 44 -11.53 -2.48 -8.18
N GLY A 45 -12.77 -2.00 -8.27
CA GLY A 45 -13.96 -2.84 -8.30
C GLY A 45 -13.98 -3.79 -9.50
N TRP A 46 -13.67 -3.30 -10.70
CA TRP A 46 -13.59 -4.13 -11.91
C TRP A 46 -12.44 -5.13 -11.85
N ILE A 47 -11.26 -4.74 -11.36
CA ILE A 47 -10.11 -5.64 -11.20
C ILE A 47 -10.44 -6.78 -10.24
N ARG A 48 -11.10 -6.50 -9.11
CA ARG A 48 -11.56 -7.55 -8.18
C ARG A 48 -12.52 -8.52 -8.85
N ARG A 49 -13.51 -8.01 -9.59
CA ARG A 49 -14.46 -8.85 -10.34
C ARG A 49 -13.78 -9.69 -11.41
N PHE A 50 -12.78 -9.13 -12.10
CA PHE A 50 -12.00 -9.84 -13.10
C PHE A 50 -11.18 -10.98 -12.49
N ILE A 51 -10.50 -10.74 -11.36
CA ILE A 51 -9.74 -11.78 -10.65
C ILE A 51 -10.67 -12.90 -10.18
N LEU A 52 -11.82 -12.54 -9.59
CA LEU A 52 -12.81 -13.53 -9.12
C LEU A 52 -13.43 -14.31 -10.29
N GLY A 53 -13.70 -13.65 -11.41
CA GLY A 53 -14.28 -14.27 -12.60
C GLY A 53 -13.31 -15.19 -13.37
N ASN A 54 -12.00 -14.93 -13.26
CA ASN A 54 -10.94 -15.70 -13.92
C ASN A 54 -10.25 -16.73 -13.03
N GLY A 55 -10.66 -16.88 -11.76
CA GLY A 55 -10.08 -17.81 -10.78
C GLY A 55 -10.41 -19.29 -11.04
N LYS A 56 -10.33 -19.75 -12.29
CA LYS A 56 -10.14 -21.16 -12.64
C LYS A 56 -8.65 -21.50 -12.62
#